data_AF-A0A0G9MY18-F1
#
_entry.id   AF-A0A0G9MY18-F1
#
_cell.length_a   1.000
_cell.length_b   1.000
_cell.length_c   1.000
_cell.angle_alpha   90.00
_cell.angle_beta   90.00
_cell.angle_gamma   90.00
#
_symmetry.space_group_name_H-M   'P 1'
#
loop_
_entity.id
_entity.type
_entity.pdbx_description
1 polymer ?
#
loop_
_entity_poly.entity_id
_entity_poly.type
_entity_poly.pdbx_seq_one_letter_code
_entity_poly.pdbx_strand_id
1 'polypeptide(L)' 'MTPAPHEAPETSIVTTTRVWCDGAGDIRGGENYLPASLGHPRVWMEIDEKGYVDCGYCDRHFVLAGGPADDGSAAR' A
#
# COMPACT_ATOMS: atom_id res chain seq x y z
N MET A 1 -16.92 23.96 5.87
CA MET A 1 -16.46 23.04 4.81
C MET A 1 -16.02 21.77 5.52
N THR A 2 -16.87 20.75 5.56
CA THR A 2 -16.49 19.45 6.10
C THR A 2 -15.44 18.87 5.14
N PRO A 3 -14.22 18.51 5.58
CA PRO A 3 -13.32 17.78 4.70
C PRO A 3 -14.04 16.49 4.30
N ALA A 4 -13.99 16.16 3.00
CA ALA A 4 -14.44 14.86 2.55
C ALA A 4 -13.77 13.79 3.43
N PRO A 5 -14.49 12.72 3.83
CA PRO A 5 -13.87 11.64 4.58
C PRO A 5 -12.65 11.20 3.78
N HIS A 6 -11.47 11.25 4.42
CA HIS A 6 -10.24 10.75 3.83
C HIS A 6 -10.57 9.32 3.37
N GLU A 7 -10.54 9.09 2.06
CA GLU A 7 -10.78 7.78 1.49
C GLU A 7 -9.90 6.79 2.25
N ALA A 8 -10.52 5.70 2.73
CA ALA A 8 -9.82 4.75 3.58
C ALA A 8 -8.53 4.32 2.87
N PRO A 9 -7.41 4.19 3.59
CA PRO A 9 -6.12 3.88 2.98
C PRO A 9 -6.23 2.63 2.09
N GLU A 10 -5.53 2.65 0.96
CA GLU A 10 -5.49 1.54 0.02
C GLU A 10 -4.71 0.39 0.67
N THR A 11 -5.44 -0.55 1.30
CA THR A 11 -4.83 -1.67 2.01
C THR A 11 -4.44 -2.79 1.05
N SER A 12 -3.17 -3.19 1.09
CA SER A 12 -2.60 -4.31 0.35
C SER A 12 -2.14 -5.41 1.30
N ILE A 13 -2.70 -6.61 1.17
CA ILE A 13 -2.25 -7.78 1.93
C ILE A 13 -0.97 -8.35 1.31
N VAL A 14 0.05 -8.53 2.12
CA VAL A 14 1.35 -9.11 1.73
C VAL A 14 1.67 -10.35 2.54
N THR A 15 2.51 -11.22 2.00
CA THR A 15 2.91 -12.47 2.68
C THR A 15 4.30 -12.39 3.32
N THR A 16 5.03 -11.30 3.09
CA THR A 16 6.38 -11.09 3.59
C THR A 16 6.48 -9.77 4.36
N THR A 17 7.27 -9.76 5.43
CA THR A 17 7.51 -8.55 6.22
C THR A 17 8.32 -7.50 5.47
N ARG A 18 9.17 -7.91 4.53
CA ARG A 18 9.90 -7.01 3.66
C ARG A 18 9.08 -6.70 2.42
N VAL A 19 8.68 -5.45 2.27
CA VAL A 19 7.83 -4.96 1.18
C VAL A 19 8.48 -3.79 0.45
N TRP A 20 7.97 -3.49 -0.73
CA TRP A 20 8.39 -2.32 -1.49
C TRP A 20 7.17 -1.62 -2.07
N CYS A 21 7.27 -0.31 -2.21
CA CYS A 21 6.25 0.49 -2.89
C CYS A 21 6.93 1.32 -3.97
N ASP A 22 6.39 1.32 -5.18
CA ASP A 22 6.81 2.16 -6.31
C ASP A 22 5.76 3.22 -6.69
N GLY A 23 4.72 3.36 -5.86
CA GLY A 23 3.64 4.32 -6.08
C GLY A 23 2.71 3.99 -7.24
N ALA A 24 2.72 2.76 -7.79
CA ALA A 24 1.94 2.44 -8.99
C ALA A 24 1.55 0.96 -9.19
N GLY A 25 1.72 0.09 -8.18
CA GLY A 25 1.56 -1.36 -8.32
C GLY A 25 0.26 -1.88 -8.95
N ASP A 26 -0.85 -1.13 -8.93
CA ASP A 26 -2.14 -1.51 -9.56
C ASP A 26 -2.49 -0.71 -10.83
N ILE A 27 -1.65 0.24 -11.23
CA ILE A 27 -1.84 0.95 -12.49
C ILE A 27 -1.39 0.01 -13.61
N ARG A 28 -2.34 -0.51 -14.40
CA ARG A 28 -2.01 -1.23 -15.64
C ARG A 28 -1.15 -0.32 -16.53
N GLY A 29 0.13 -0.64 -16.68
CA GLY A 29 1.00 0.04 -17.65
C GLY A 29 0.46 -0.10 -19.07
N GLY A 30 0.62 0.93 -19.88
CA GLY A 30 0.21 0.97 -21.29
C GLY A 30 1.34 1.43 -22.22
N GLU A 31 1.16 1.27 -23.53
CA GLU A 31 2.17 1.56 -24.57
C GLU A 31 2.72 3.00 -24.51
N ASN A 32 1.98 3.93 -23.90
CA ASN A 32 2.29 5.35 -23.81
C ASN A 32 2.45 5.90 -22.38
N TYR A 33 2.35 5.06 -21.34
CA TYR A 33 2.55 5.51 -19.96
C TYR A 33 3.08 4.37 -19.06
N LEU A 34 4.14 4.69 -18.30
CA LEU A 34 4.71 3.77 -17.32
C LEU A 34 3.94 3.88 -16.00
N PRO A 35 3.61 2.76 -15.33
CA PRO A 35 3.06 2.77 -13.99
C PRO A 35 4.19 3.06 -12.99
N ALA A 36 4.75 4.27 -13.03
CA ALA A 36 5.88 4.65 -12.18
C ALA A 36 5.96 6.17 -11.93
N SER A 37 4.98 6.96 -12.38
CA SER A 37 5.15 8.41 -12.50
C SER A 37 4.26 9.28 -11.60
N LEU A 38 3.36 8.71 -10.78
CA LEU A 38 2.42 9.52 -9.99
C LEU A 38 2.68 9.54 -8.47
N GLY A 39 3.36 8.54 -7.89
CA GLY A 39 3.48 8.41 -6.44
C GLY A 39 4.84 8.84 -5.87
N HIS A 40 5.90 8.06 -6.12
CA HIS A 40 7.26 8.28 -5.59
C HIS A 40 8.26 7.26 -6.18
N PRO A 41 9.58 7.46 -6.01
CA PRO A 41 10.58 6.44 -6.33
C PRO A 41 10.36 5.14 -5.53
N ARG A 42 10.83 4.00 -6.05
CA ARG A 42 10.75 2.73 -5.32
C ARG A 42 11.42 2.85 -3.95
N VAL A 43 10.67 2.56 -2.90
CA VAL A 43 11.15 2.47 -1.53
C VAL A 43 10.93 1.08 -0.98
N TRP A 44 11.80 0.68 -0.05
CA TRP A 44 11.72 -0.59 0.65
C TRP A 44 11.36 -0.32 2.10
N MET A 45 10.42 -1.10 2.62
CA MET A 45 9.86 -0.94 3.96
C MET A 45 9.79 -2.31 4.63
N GLU A 46 9.77 -2.30 5.95
CA GLU A 46 9.67 -3.50 6.77
C GLU A 46 8.45 -3.39 7.68
N ILE A 47 7.63 -4.43 7.68
CA ILE A 47 6.49 -4.58 8.57
C ILE A 47 7.00 -4.96 9.95
N ASP A 48 6.62 -4.17 10.95
CA ASP A 48 6.98 -4.38 12.35
C ASP A 48 6.01 -5.33 13.06
N GLU A 49 6.17 -5.47 14.38
CA GLU A 49 5.35 -6.34 15.23
C GLU A 49 3.85 -5.97 15.24
N LYS A 50 3.47 -4.76 14.79
CA LYS A 50 2.06 -4.37 14.62
C LYS A 50 1.41 -5.12 13.46
N GLY A 51 2.19 -5.73 12.57
CA GLY A 51 1.70 -6.50 11.44
C GLY A 51 1.32 -5.67 10.22
N TYR A 52 1.66 -4.38 10.19
CA TYR A 52 1.50 -3.52 9.01
C TYR A 52 2.61 -2.48 8.87
N VAL A 53 2.71 -1.87 7.69
CA VAL A 53 3.51 -0.66 7.44
C VAL A 53 2.83 0.26 6.44
N ASP A 54 2.84 1.56 6.72
CA ASP A 54 2.34 2.60 5.83
C ASP A 54 3.45 3.12 4.91
N CYS A 55 3.11 3.38 3.65
CA CYS A 55 4.04 4.09 2.78
C CYS A 55 4.09 5.57 3.16
N GLY A 56 5.29 6.11 3.42
CA GLY A 56 5.46 7.53 3.75
C GLY A 56 5.22 8.51 2.59
N TYR A 57 4.83 8.02 1.42
CA TYR A 57 4.70 8.82 0.19
C TYR A 57 3.33 8.68 -0.49
N CYS A 58 2.59 7.60 -0.21
CA CYS A 58 1.25 7.36 -0.74
C CYS A 58 0.38 6.72 0.34
N ASP A 59 -0.95 6.74 0.17
CA ASP A 59 -1.89 6.21 1.17
C ASP A 59 -2.01 4.67 1.16
N ARG A 60 -0.94 3.97 0.74
CA ARG A 60 -0.88 2.50 0.74
C ARG A 60 -0.54 1.96 2.11
N HIS A 61 -1.37 1.04 2.57
CA HIS A 61 -1.26 0.37 3.85
C HIS A 61 -0.96 -1.12 3.62
N PHE A 62 0.26 -1.56 3.92
CA PHE A 62 0.66 -2.96 3.71
C PHE A 62 0.44 -3.76 4.98
N VAL A 63 -0.39 -4.80 4.92
CA VAL A 63 -0.71 -5.65 6.09
C VAL A 63 -0.19 -7.07 5.84
N LEU A 64 0.45 -7.65 6.84
CA LEU A 64 0.95 -9.02 6.77
C LEU A 64 -0.21 -10.01 6.92
N ALA A 65 -0.38 -10.90 5.93
CA ALA A 65 -1.37 -11.97 5.95
C ALA A 65 -1.20 -12.88 7.19
N GLY A 66 -2.28 -13.10 7.93
CA GLY A 66 -2.27 -13.83 9.20
C GLY A 66 -1.51 -13.13 10.33
N GLY A 67 -1.09 -11.88 10.12
CA GLY A 67 -0.48 -11.04 11.13
C GLY A 67 -1.50 -10.38 12.06
N PRO A 68 -1.04 -9.71 13.13
CA PRO A 68 -1.93 -9.09 14.13
C PRO A 68 -2.82 -7.96 13.59
N ALA A 69 -2.53 -7.44 12.40
CA ALA A 69 -3.34 -6.42 11.72
C ALA A 69 -4.24 -6.98 10.60
N ASP A 70 -4.20 -8.29 10.33
CA ASP A 70 -5.08 -8.93 9.36
C ASP A 70 -6.46 -9.17 9.98
N ASP A 71 -7.34 -8.18 9.84
CA ASP A 71 -8.73 -8.22 10.33
C ASP A 71 -9.70 -8.94 9.38
N GLY A 72 -9.19 -9.51 8.29
CA GLY A 72 -9.99 -10.21 7.27
C GLY A 72 -10.90 -9.30 6.43
N SER A 73 -10.77 -7.97 6.54
CA SER A 73 -11.61 -7.01 5.83
C SER A 73 -11.05 -6.61 4.45
N ALA A 74 -9.75 -6.77 4.22
CA ALA A 74 -9.03 -6.27 3.04
C ALA A 74 -9.17 -7.12 1.75
N ALA A 75 -10.10 -8.08 1.72
CA ALA A 75 -10.29 -8.99 0.59
C ALA A 75 -11.73 -9.01 0.02
N ARG A 76 -12.47 -7.90 0.12
CA ARG A 76 -13.82 -7.78 -0.47
C ARG A 76 -13.92 -6.70 -1.52
#